data_AF-A0A1M4WGK9-F1
#
_entry.id   AF-A0A1M4WGK9-F1
#
_cell.length_a   1.000
_cell.length_b   1.000
_cell.length_c   1.000
_cell.angle_alpha   90.00
_cell.angle_beta   90.00
_cell.angle_gamma   90.00
#
_symmetry.space_group_name_H-M   'P 1'
#
loop_
_entity.id
_entity.type
_entity.pdbx_description
1 polymer ?
#
loop_
_entity_poly.entity_id
_entity_poly.type
_entity_poly.pdbx_seq_one_letter_code
_entity_poly.pdbx_strand_id
1 'polypeptide(L)'
;MNKGAYKYLFWGMMYIFLNIHIGYLNILPNFVGYIFILYSLNLLSGEIEILNKAKLPTIVLIPIGIKDILEQNYLYKLLETQYSIIILKFLNSLEVVLFLYVLYILCQGISSVLRDRGLLKIEKSINNAFRTFFIFSVLVIFFDPFSLNLPLEFGYIAIISAIVCCIIGLYLGYLFKKIGDAI
;
A
#
# COMPACT_ATOMS: atom_id res chain seq x y z
N MET A 1 21.96 4.60 8.15
CA MET A 1 20.52 4.73 7.89
C MET A 1 20.07 6.17 7.87
N ASN A 2 19.44 6.58 6.76
CA ASN A 2 18.96 7.93 6.56
C ASN A 2 17.57 8.13 7.19
N LYS A 3 17.48 8.94 8.26
CA LYS A 3 16.21 9.33 8.90
C LYS A 3 15.19 9.90 7.91
N GLY A 4 15.66 10.64 6.90
CA GLY A 4 14.83 11.16 5.81
C GLY A 4 14.11 10.05 5.06
N ALA A 5 14.76 8.91 4.81
CA ALA A 5 14.16 7.80 4.07
C ALA A 5 12.92 7.23 4.77
N TYR A 6 12.96 7.11 6.10
CA TYR A 6 11.82 6.67 6.91
C TYR A 6 10.68 7.67 6.94
N LYS A 7 10.99 8.97 6.93
CA LYS A 7 9.98 10.04 6.80
C LYS A 7 9.25 9.93 5.46
N TYR A 8 9.96 9.64 4.36
CA TYR A 8 9.34 9.43 3.05
C TYR A 8 8.50 8.13 3.02
N LEU A 9 8.90 7.05 3.72
CA LEU A 9 8.05 5.86 3.83
C LEU A 9 6.75 6.16 4.57
N PHE A 10 6.83 6.91 5.68
CA PHE A 10 5.65 7.34 6.43
C PHE A 10 4.69 8.12 5.52
N TRP A 11 5.18 9.14 4.83
CA TRP A 11 4.34 9.93 3.92
C TRP A 11 3.82 9.11 2.75
N GLY A 12 4.63 8.22 2.16
CA GLY A 12 4.18 7.31 1.12
C GLY A 12 2.97 6.48 1.55
N MET A 13 3.03 5.90 2.75
CA MET A 13 1.89 5.18 3.34
C MET A 13 0.69 6.10 3.59
N MET A 14 0.90 7.32 4.10
CA MET A 14 -0.21 8.26 4.32
C MET A 14 -0.95 8.58 3.02
N TYR A 15 -0.24 8.84 1.93
CA TYR A 15 -0.87 9.13 0.63
C TYR A 15 -1.68 7.95 0.09
N ILE A 16 -1.18 6.71 0.24
CA ILE A 16 -1.86 5.52 -0.27
C ILE A 16 -3.13 5.20 0.54
N PHE A 17 -3.12 5.39 1.86
CA PHE A 17 -4.24 5.02 2.73
C PHE A 17 -5.24 6.15 2.97
N LEU A 18 -4.82 7.41 2.90
CA LEU A 18 -5.70 8.57 3.04
C LEU A 18 -6.14 9.05 1.66
N ASN A 19 -7.06 8.33 1.05
CA ASN A 19 -7.59 8.67 -0.27
C ASN A 19 -8.71 9.74 -0.14
N ILE A 20 -8.35 11.02 -0.22
CA ILE A 20 -9.27 12.16 -0.01
C ILE A 20 -9.69 12.76 -1.35
N HIS A 21 -10.99 12.72 -1.65
CA HIS A 21 -11.58 13.31 -2.85
C HIS A 21 -12.29 14.64 -2.53
N ILE A 22 -12.10 15.66 -3.36
CA ILE A 22 -12.95 16.87 -3.42
C ILE A 22 -13.60 16.91 -4.80
N GLY A 23 -14.91 16.67 -4.84
CA GLY A 23 -15.63 16.45 -6.10
C GLY A 23 -15.04 15.25 -6.85
N TYR A 24 -14.73 15.43 -8.13
CA TYR A 24 -14.19 14.39 -9.01
C TYR A 24 -12.66 14.23 -8.95
N LEU A 25 -11.97 15.05 -8.16
CA LEU A 25 -10.51 15.07 -8.06
C LEU A 25 -10.03 14.48 -6.74
N ASN A 26 -9.05 13.60 -6.84
CA ASN A 26 -8.33 13.07 -5.69
C ASN A 26 -7.14 13.97 -5.33
N ILE A 27 -7.10 14.46 -4.10
CA ILE A 27 -6.03 15.34 -3.60
C ILE A 27 -4.79 14.54 -3.20
N LEU A 28 -4.98 13.30 -2.79
CA LEU A 28 -3.94 12.40 -2.31
C LEU A 28 -3.88 11.16 -3.20
N PRO A 29 -3.49 11.30 -4.47
CA PRO A 29 -3.45 10.19 -5.40
C PRO A 29 -2.30 9.22 -5.06
N ASN A 30 -2.56 7.93 -5.24
CA ASN A 30 -1.65 6.85 -4.85
C ASN A 30 -0.28 6.96 -5.52
N PHE A 31 -0.20 7.48 -6.77
CA PHE A 31 1.07 7.62 -7.47
C PHE A 31 2.08 8.48 -6.70
N VAL A 32 1.62 9.53 -5.97
CA VAL A 32 2.49 10.36 -5.14
C VAL A 32 3.05 9.55 -3.97
N GLY A 33 2.20 8.70 -3.38
CA GLY A 33 2.62 7.75 -2.36
C GLY A 33 3.69 6.77 -2.86
N TYR A 34 3.50 6.22 -4.07
CA TYR A 34 4.48 5.32 -4.69
C TYR A 34 5.81 6.02 -5.03
N ILE A 35 5.77 7.29 -5.46
CA ILE A 35 6.98 8.10 -5.66
C ILE A 35 7.76 8.25 -4.34
N PHE A 36 7.08 8.55 -3.23
CA PHE A 36 7.73 8.63 -1.92
C PHE A 36 8.34 7.31 -1.48
N ILE A 37 7.62 6.19 -1.68
CA ILE A 37 8.16 4.86 -1.39
C ILE A 37 9.39 4.56 -2.25
N LEU A 38 9.36 4.86 -3.55
CA LEU A 38 10.50 4.65 -4.44
C LEU A 38 11.71 5.48 -4.01
N TYR A 39 11.49 6.73 -3.63
CA TYR A 39 12.53 7.61 -3.11
C TYR A 39 13.16 7.03 -1.83
N SER A 40 12.35 6.55 -0.89
CA SER A 40 12.81 5.84 0.30
C SER A 40 13.61 4.58 -0.02
N LEU A 41 13.12 3.76 -0.96
CA LEU A 41 13.80 2.54 -1.38
C LEU A 41 15.18 2.87 -1.94
N ASN A 42 15.32 3.91 -2.76
CA ASN A 42 16.62 4.33 -3.28
C ASN A 42 17.59 4.74 -2.15
N LEU A 43 17.12 5.46 -1.14
CA LEU A 43 17.93 5.84 0.01
C LEU A 43 18.32 4.67 0.92
N LEU A 44 17.43 3.69 1.13
CA LEU A 44 17.66 2.56 2.04
C LEU A 44 18.37 1.38 1.37
N SER A 45 18.21 1.21 0.07
CA SER A 45 18.76 0.08 -0.68
C SER A 45 20.29 0.02 -0.74
N GLY A 46 20.98 1.14 -0.48
CA GLY A 46 22.44 1.15 -0.33
C GLY A 46 22.93 0.41 0.92
N GLU A 47 22.08 0.26 1.94
CA GLU A 47 22.40 -0.44 3.19
C GLU A 47 21.66 -1.79 3.28
N ILE A 48 20.49 -1.93 2.64
CA ILE A 48 19.62 -3.11 2.73
C ILE A 48 19.37 -3.67 1.33
N GLU A 49 20.14 -4.69 0.94
CA GLU A 49 20.12 -5.23 -0.41
C GLU A 49 18.73 -5.76 -0.84
N ILE A 50 18.00 -6.40 0.08
CA ILE A 50 16.67 -6.96 -0.22
C ILE A 50 15.68 -5.90 -0.72
N LEU A 51 15.84 -4.63 -0.32
CA LEU A 51 14.97 -3.53 -0.75
C LEU A 51 15.09 -3.19 -2.24
N ASN A 52 16.19 -3.58 -2.90
CA ASN A 52 16.31 -3.41 -4.36
C ASN A 52 15.20 -4.16 -5.12
N LYS A 53 14.71 -5.28 -4.58
CA LYS A 53 13.65 -6.07 -5.19
C LYS A 53 12.30 -5.34 -5.24
N ALA A 54 12.07 -4.38 -4.35
CA ALA A 54 10.84 -3.60 -4.31
C ALA A 54 10.83 -2.43 -5.30
N LYS A 55 11.99 -2.03 -5.87
CA LYS A 55 12.08 -0.85 -6.74
C LYS A 55 11.25 -1.02 -8.02
N LEU A 56 11.47 -2.10 -8.76
CA LEU A 56 10.78 -2.32 -10.03
C LEU A 56 9.25 -2.43 -9.88
N PRO A 57 8.71 -3.21 -8.93
CA PRO A 57 7.27 -3.19 -8.64
C PRO A 57 6.75 -1.80 -8.26
N THR A 58 7.50 -1.03 -7.47
CA THR A 58 7.09 0.34 -7.11
C THR A 58 7.08 1.27 -8.33
N ILE A 59 8.03 1.13 -9.25
CA ILE A 59 8.05 1.90 -10.51
C ILE A 59 6.82 1.57 -11.36
N VAL A 60 6.39 0.30 -11.41
CA VAL A 60 5.16 -0.12 -12.12
C VAL A 60 3.90 0.41 -11.44
N LEU A 61 3.89 0.53 -10.11
CA LEU A 61 2.76 1.08 -9.36
C LEU A 61 2.52 2.58 -9.65
N ILE A 62 3.58 3.35 -9.95
CA ILE A 62 3.44 4.79 -10.25
C ILE A 62 2.46 5.07 -11.40
N PRO A 63 2.64 4.53 -12.63
CA PRO A 63 1.69 4.77 -13.72
C PRO A 63 0.32 4.16 -13.45
N ILE A 64 0.23 3.05 -12.71
CA ILE A 64 -1.07 2.47 -12.33
C ILE A 64 -1.84 3.45 -11.43
N GLY A 65 -1.18 4.05 -10.43
CA GLY A 65 -1.79 5.01 -9.51
C GLY A 65 -2.16 6.37 -10.12
N ILE A 66 -1.77 6.66 -11.38
CA ILE A 66 -2.20 7.89 -12.08
C ILE A 66 -3.71 7.85 -12.34
N LYS A 67 -4.29 6.66 -12.55
CA LYS A 67 -5.73 6.52 -12.75
C LYS A 67 -6.54 7.06 -11.57
N ASP A 68 -5.95 7.06 -10.38
CA ASP A 68 -6.63 7.48 -9.14
C ASP A 68 -6.72 9.00 -8.99
N ILE A 69 -6.19 9.80 -9.92
CA ILE A 69 -6.38 11.26 -9.95
C ILE A 69 -7.84 11.62 -10.20
N LEU A 70 -8.52 10.84 -11.05
CA LEU A 70 -9.92 11.03 -11.40
C LEU A 70 -10.78 10.04 -10.61
N GLU A 71 -11.95 10.49 -10.18
CA GLU A 71 -12.92 9.61 -9.53
C GLU A 71 -13.29 8.43 -10.44
N GLN A 72 -13.33 7.22 -9.88
CA GLN A 72 -13.66 6.01 -10.63
C GLN A 72 -15.01 6.12 -11.34
N ASN A 73 -16.03 6.72 -10.72
CA ASN A 73 -17.34 6.93 -11.34
C ASN A 73 -17.26 7.81 -12.59
N TYR A 74 -16.41 8.83 -12.57
CA TYR A 74 -16.17 9.69 -13.73
C TYR A 74 -15.43 8.92 -14.83
N LEU A 75 -14.40 8.14 -14.47
CA LEU A 75 -13.70 7.27 -15.41
C LEU A 75 -14.61 6.22 -16.05
N TYR A 76 -15.48 5.57 -15.28
CA TYR A 76 -16.46 4.60 -15.79
C TYR A 76 -17.43 5.25 -16.77
N LYS A 77 -17.92 6.45 -16.45
CA LYS A 77 -18.81 7.21 -17.33
C LYS A 77 -18.10 7.69 -18.60
N LEU A 78 -16.81 8.02 -18.52
CA LEU A 78 -16.03 8.46 -19.68
C LEU A 78 -15.70 7.31 -20.64
N LEU A 79 -15.53 6.10 -20.11
CA LEU A 79 -15.03 4.95 -20.87
C LEU A 79 -16.14 4.04 -21.43
N GLU A 80 -17.39 4.23 -21.01
CA GLU A 80 -18.71 3.75 -21.51
C GLU A 80 -18.83 2.32 -22.11
N THR A 81 -17.79 1.50 -22.00
CA THR A 81 -17.65 0.19 -22.63
C THR A 81 -17.36 -0.87 -21.59
N GLN A 82 -17.98 -2.06 -21.72
CA GLN A 82 -17.77 -3.17 -20.78
C GLN A 82 -16.29 -3.59 -20.66
N TYR A 83 -15.52 -3.48 -21.75
CA TYR A 83 -14.08 -3.78 -21.76
C TYR A 83 -13.29 -2.85 -20.83
N SER A 84 -13.62 -1.57 -20.78
CA SER A 84 -12.93 -0.60 -19.90
C SER A 84 -13.11 -0.91 -18.42
N ILE A 85 -14.29 -1.41 -18.04
CA ILE A 85 -14.60 -1.77 -16.65
C ILE A 85 -13.74 -2.97 -16.20
N ILE A 86 -13.62 -3.97 -17.07
CA ILE A 86 -12.81 -5.18 -16.80
C ILE A 86 -11.33 -4.80 -16.66
N ILE A 87 -10.82 -3.95 -17.56
CA ILE A 87 -9.43 -3.47 -17.51
C ILE A 87 -9.16 -2.70 -16.22
N LEU A 88 -10.05 -1.79 -15.82
CA LEU A 88 -9.90 -1.04 -14.56
C LEU A 88 -9.90 -1.96 -13.33
N LYS A 89 -10.79 -2.95 -13.28
CA LYS A 89 -10.80 -3.95 -12.21
C LYS A 89 -9.50 -4.76 -12.17
N PHE A 90 -9.01 -5.20 -13.32
CA PHE A 90 -7.74 -5.91 -13.42
C PHE A 90 -6.57 -5.06 -12.91
N LEU A 91 -6.50 -3.79 -13.31
CA LEU A 91 -5.46 -2.86 -12.85
C LEU A 91 -5.53 -2.63 -11.33
N ASN A 92 -6.73 -2.49 -10.76
CA ASN A 92 -6.91 -2.38 -9.31
C ASN A 92 -6.39 -3.62 -8.58
N SER A 93 -6.74 -4.83 -9.03
CA SER A 93 -6.25 -6.06 -8.42
C SER A 93 -4.74 -6.21 -8.55
N LEU A 94 -4.18 -5.85 -9.70
CA LEU A 94 -2.74 -5.83 -9.93
C LEU A 94 -2.03 -4.85 -8.99
N GLU A 95 -2.59 -3.65 -8.81
CA GLU A 95 -2.07 -2.62 -7.88
C GLU A 95 -1.96 -3.15 -6.46
N VAL A 96 -3.04 -3.78 -5.94
CA VAL A 96 -3.05 -4.33 -4.57
C VAL A 96 -2.00 -5.42 -4.42
N VAL A 97 -1.89 -6.35 -5.38
CA VAL A 97 -0.91 -7.45 -5.33
C VAL A 97 0.52 -6.93 -5.35
N LEU A 98 0.83 -6.00 -6.27
CA LEU A 98 2.15 -5.39 -6.36
C LEU A 98 2.49 -4.59 -5.10
N PHE A 99 1.54 -3.82 -4.57
CA PHE A 99 1.76 -3.04 -3.36
C PHE A 99 2.01 -3.94 -2.14
N LEU A 100 1.26 -5.03 -2.02
CA LEU A 100 1.44 -6.01 -0.95
C LEU A 100 2.81 -6.73 -1.05
N TYR A 101 3.29 -7.00 -2.26
CA TYR A 101 4.67 -7.48 -2.49
C TYR A 101 5.73 -6.43 -2.08
N VAL A 102 5.56 -5.16 -2.45
CA VAL A 102 6.44 -4.06 -2.04
C VAL A 102 6.49 -3.95 -0.52
N LEU A 103 5.33 -3.98 0.13
CA LEU A 103 5.20 -3.87 1.58
C LEU A 103 5.84 -5.07 2.30
N TYR A 104 5.72 -6.28 1.74
CA TYR A 104 6.40 -7.47 2.24
C TYR A 104 7.92 -7.28 2.25
N ILE A 105 8.50 -6.86 1.12
CA ILE A 105 9.94 -6.63 0.99
C ILE A 105 10.42 -5.52 1.95
N LEU A 106 9.66 -4.43 2.07
CA LEU A 106 9.93 -3.34 3.01
C LEU A 106 9.97 -3.84 4.46
N CYS A 107 8.92 -4.56 4.88
CA CYS A 107 8.84 -5.07 6.25
C CYS A 107 9.96 -6.07 6.52
N GLN A 108 10.26 -6.97 5.59
CA GLN A 108 11.34 -7.94 5.74
C GLN A 108 12.71 -7.27 5.85
N GLY A 109 13.02 -6.31 4.97
CA GLY A 109 14.29 -5.60 4.98
C GLY A 109 14.48 -4.70 6.20
N ILE A 110 13.42 -4.03 6.66
CA ILE A 110 13.50 -3.22 7.88
C ILE A 110 13.62 -4.12 9.12
N SER A 111 12.87 -5.23 9.17
CA SER A 111 12.94 -6.19 10.27
C SER A 111 14.32 -6.83 10.42
N SER A 112 15.04 -7.12 9.32
CA SER A 112 16.41 -7.63 9.42
C SER A 112 17.35 -6.63 10.10
N VAL A 113 17.27 -5.35 9.73
CA VAL A 113 18.10 -4.32 10.36
C VAL A 113 17.75 -4.08 11.82
N LEU A 114 16.46 -4.13 12.17
CA LEU A 114 16.03 -4.00 13.57
C LEU A 114 16.54 -5.17 14.43
N ARG A 115 16.58 -6.38 13.85
CA ARG A 115 17.12 -7.57 14.52
C ARG A 115 18.61 -7.41 14.81
N ASP A 116 19.37 -6.96 13.82
CA ASP A 116 20.82 -6.73 13.95
C ASP A 116 21.14 -5.66 15.01
N ARG A 117 20.21 -4.73 15.24
CA ARG A 117 20.31 -3.66 16.25
C ARG A 117 19.71 -4.02 17.61
N GLY A 118 19.21 -5.25 17.80
CA GLY A 118 18.59 -5.69 19.05
C GLY A 118 17.22 -5.05 19.36
N LEU A 119 16.58 -4.37 18.39
CA LEU A 119 15.29 -3.69 18.55
C LEU A 119 14.11 -4.65 18.35
N LEU A 120 14.14 -5.80 19.03
CA LEU A 120 13.23 -6.93 18.83
C LEU A 120 11.75 -6.58 19.08
N LYS A 121 11.46 -5.62 19.97
CA LYS A 121 10.08 -5.18 20.24
C LYS A 121 9.46 -4.48 19.02
N ILE A 122 10.23 -3.64 18.33
CA ILE A 122 9.77 -2.92 17.13
C ILE A 122 9.68 -3.89 15.95
N GLU A 123 10.67 -4.76 15.78
CA GLU A 123 10.66 -5.83 14.77
C GLU A 123 9.36 -6.68 14.86
N LYS A 124 9.04 -7.19 16.06
CA LYS A 124 7.80 -7.96 16.29
C LYS A 124 6.55 -7.15 15.95
N SER A 125 6.53 -5.86 16.25
CA SER A 125 5.40 -4.98 15.96
C SER A 125 5.16 -4.83 14.46
N ILE A 126 6.22 -4.65 13.67
CA ILE A 126 6.15 -4.58 12.20
C ILE A 126 5.66 -5.91 11.63
N ASN A 127 6.28 -7.01 12.03
CA ASN A 127 5.94 -8.33 11.49
C ASN A 127 4.49 -8.70 11.80
N ASN A 128 4.01 -8.40 13.02
CA ASN A 128 2.61 -8.62 13.38
C ASN A 128 1.68 -7.72 12.58
N ALA A 129 1.96 -6.41 12.49
CA ALA A 129 1.15 -5.48 11.73
C ALA A 129 1.07 -5.86 10.24
N PHE A 130 2.21 -6.20 9.63
CA PHE A 130 2.26 -6.68 8.25
C PHE A 130 1.49 -7.99 8.06
N ARG A 131 1.64 -8.96 8.97
CA ARG A 131 0.89 -10.23 8.88
C ARG A 131 -0.61 -10.01 8.95
N THR A 132 -1.08 -9.16 9.85
CA THR A 132 -2.50 -8.81 9.95
C THR A 132 -2.96 -8.10 8.67
N PHE A 133 -2.21 -7.10 8.20
CA PHE A 133 -2.49 -6.41 6.94
C PHE A 133 -2.60 -7.37 5.74
N PHE A 134 -1.65 -8.30 5.63
CA PHE A 134 -1.60 -9.30 4.56
C PHE A 134 -2.84 -10.20 4.58
N ILE A 135 -3.22 -10.73 5.75
CA ILE A 135 -4.39 -11.62 5.89
C ILE A 135 -5.66 -10.90 5.42
N PHE A 136 -5.90 -9.68 5.91
CA PHE A 136 -7.09 -8.93 5.51
C PHE A 136 -7.05 -8.50 4.05
N SER A 137 -5.88 -8.15 3.51
CA SER A 137 -5.73 -7.81 2.09
C SER A 137 -6.04 -9.00 1.19
N VAL A 138 -5.55 -10.20 1.54
CA VAL A 138 -5.85 -11.44 0.82
C VAL A 138 -7.34 -11.77 0.89
N LEU A 139 -7.98 -11.57 2.06
CA LEU A 139 -9.44 -11.75 2.18
C LEU A 139 -10.19 -10.81 1.23
N VAL A 140 -9.84 -9.52 1.19
CA VAL A 140 -10.47 -8.55 0.28
C VAL A 140 -10.31 -8.98 -1.18
N ILE A 141 -9.10 -9.32 -1.62
CA ILE A 141 -8.83 -9.79 -2.99
C ILE A 141 -9.64 -11.06 -3.31
N PHE A 142 -9.75 -11.98 -2.36
CA PHE A 142 -10.48 -13.23 -2.54
C PHE A 142 -12.00 -12.99 -2.68
N PHE A 143 -12.56 -12.05 -1.92
CA PHE A 143 -14.00 -11.74 -1.96
C PHE A 143 -14.40 -10.89 -3.16
N ASP A 144 -13.50 -10.07 -3.71
CA ASP A 144 -13.79 -9.17 -4.83
C ASP A 144 -14.47 -9.85 -6.04
N PRO A 145 -14.00 -11.00 -6.58
CA PRO A 145 -14.68 -11.65 -7.70
C PRO A 145 -16.07 -12.21 -7.35
N PHE A 146 -16.33 -12.51 -6.08
CA PHE A 146 -17.63 -13.05 -5.62
C PHE A 146 -18.61 -11.95 -5.20
N SER A 147 -18.17 -10.69 -5.12
CA SER A 147 -18.98 -9.56 -4.66
C SER A 147 -20.30 -9.40 -5.41
N LEU A 148 -20.35 -9.79 -6.70
CA LEU A 148 -21.55 -9.72 -7.53
C LEU A 148 -22.58 -10.82 -7.23
N ASN A 149 -22.15 -11.93 -6.64
CA ASN A 149 -22.99 -13.11 -6.41
C ASN A 149 -23.34 -13.33 -4.93
N LEU A 150 -22.71 -12.57 -4.02
CA LEU A 150 -22.92 -12.71 -2.59
C LEU A 150 -24.05 -11.80 -2.08
N PRO A 151 -24.80 -12.24 -1.05
CA PRO A 151 -25.76 -11.39 -0.35
C PRO A 151 -25.10 -10.10 0.19
N LEU A 152 -25.88 -9.03 0.33
CA LEU A 152 -25.44 -7.72 0.85
C LEU A 152 -24.72 -7.83 2.21
N GLU A 153 -25.07 -8.82 3.02
CA GLU A 153 -24.44 -9.07 4.33
C GLU A 153 -22.93 -9.32 4.23
N PHE A 154 -22.47 -9.95 3.15
CA PHE A 154 -21.04 -10.16 2.88
C PHE A 154 -20.32 -8.87 2.48
N GLY A 155 -21.05 -7.88 1.96
CA GLY A 155 -20.53 -6.54 1.71
C GLY A 155 -20.01 -5.86 2.98
N TYR A 156 -20.66 -6.08 4.14
CA TYR A 156 -20.18 -5.56 5.42
C TYR A 156 -18.83 -6.15 5.82
N ILE A 157 -18.60 -7.44 5.54
CA ILE A 157 -17.31 -8.11 5.83
C ILE A 157 -16.19 -7.46 5.01
N ALA A 158 -16.44 -7.15 3.74
CA ALA A 158 -15.47 -6.48 2.88
C ALA A 158 -15.17 -5.05 3.38
N ILE A 159 -16.21 -4.29 3.77
CA ILE A 159 -16.04 -2.93 4.32
C ILE A 159 -15.24 -2.96 5.63
N ILE A 160 -15.57 -3.86 6.55
CA ILE A 160 -14.83 -4.02 7.82
C ILE A 160 -13.36 -4.38 7.54
N SER A 161 -13.13 -5.32 6.61
CA SER A 161 -11.78 -5.71 6.21
C SER A 161 -10.99 -4.55 5.62
N ALA A 162 -11.62 -3.73 4.78
CA ALA A 162 -11.00 -2.53 4.20
C ALA A 162 -10.64 -1.48 5.28
N ILE A 163 -11.53 -1.25 6.25
CA ILE A 163 -11.26 -0.35 7.39
C ILE A 163 -10.08 -0.86 8.21
N VAL A 164 -10.05 -2.17 8.52
CA VAL A 164 -8.94 -2.80 9.24
C VAL A 164 -7.63 -2.67 8.47
N CYS A 165 -7.64 -2.92 7.15
CA CYS A 165 -6.47 -2.70 6.29
C CYS A 165 -5.99 -1.25 6.33
N CYS A 166 -6.91 -0.27 6.26
CA CYS A 166 -6.56 1.14 6.33
C CYS A 166 -5.92 1.50 7.67
N ILE A 167 -6.53 1.11 8.79
CA ILE A 167 -5.98 1.38 10.14
C ILE A 167 -4.58 0.76 10.30
N ILE A 168 -4.41 -0.50 9.88
CA ILE A 168 -3.12 -1.18 10.00
C ILE A 168 -2.08 -0.58 9.03
N GLY A 169 -2.49 -0.18 7.83
CA GLY A 169 -1.64 0.51 6.87
C GLY A 169 -1.09 1.83 7.42
N LEU A 170 -1.97 2.64 8.04
CA LEU A 170 -1.58 3.85 8.75
C LEU A 170 -0.64 3.55 9.93
N TYR A 171 -0.94 2.50 10.69
CA TYR A 171 -0.08 2.05 11.81
C TYR A 171 1.30 1.59 11.34
N LEU A 172 1.41 0.89 10.20
CA LEU A 172 2.69 0.53 9.57
C LEU A 172 3.47 1.78 9.16
N GLY A 173 2.82 2.76 8.55
CA GLY A 173 3.42 4.06 8.27
C GLY A 173 3.99 4.70 9.53
N TYR A 174 3.19 4.76 10.61
CA TYR A 174 3.63 5.28 11.91
C TYR A 174 4.85 4.52 12.47
N LEU A 175 4.87 3.18 12.37
CA LEU A 175 6.03 2.38 12.77
C LEU A 175 7.27 2.75 11.98
N PHE A 176 7.17 2.97 10.65
CA PHE A 176 8.31 3.44 9.85
C PHE A 176 8.85 4.77 10.34
N LYS A 177 7.98 5.73 10.68
CA LYS A 177 8.39 7.01 11.29
C LYS A 177 9.13 6.78 12.61
N LYS A 178 8.55 5.97 13.50
CA LYS A 178 9.12 5.65 14.82
C LYS A 178 10.51 5.01 14.71
N ILE A 179 10.74 4.18 13.70
CA ILE A 179 12.05 3.56 13.44
C ILE A 179 13.07 4.63 13.03
N GLY A 180 12.69 5.54 12.13
CA GLY A 180 13.55 6.67 11.74
C GLY A 180 13.87 7.64 12.87
N ASP A 181 13.05 7.68 13.93
CA ASP A 181 13.33 8.47 15.14
C ASP A 181 14.21 7.72 16.17
N ALA A 182 14.27 6.39 16.10
CA ALA A 182 15.03 5.54 17.03
C ALA A 182 16.45 5.19 16.56
N ILE A 183 16.77 5.52 15.30
CA ILE A 183 18.04 5.22 14.62
C ILE A 183 18.76 6.53 14.31
#